data_AF-A0A914LR63-F1
#
_entry.id   AF-A0A914LR63-F1
#
_cell.length_a   1.000
_cell.length_b   1.000
_cell.length_c   1.000
_cell.angle_alpha   90.00
_cell.angle_beta   90.00
_cell.angle_gamma   90.00
#
_symmetry.space_group_name_H-M   'P 1'
#
loop_
_entity.id
_entity.type
_entity.pdbx_description
1 polymer ?
#
loop_
_entity_poly.entity_id
_entity_poly.type
_entity_poly.pdbx_seq_one_letter_code
_entity_poly.pdbx_strand_id
1 'polypeptide(L)'
;MLAYLVTGSILFCLWEEWTFLDSFYFCYVSLTTIGFGDKFPGGSVGSNKEAQEKLVITSIYLLAGMALLAMCFNLAQEEVVNKVAWLANKFKTRDDEYD
;
A
#
# COMPACT_ATOMS: atom_id res chain seq x y z
N MET A 1 -2.74 6.04 2.32
CA MET A 1 -2.87 4.59 2.04
C MET A 1 -4.31 4.13 1.82
N LEU A 2 -5.21 4.23 2.80
CA LEU A 2 -6.58 3.72 2.68
C LEU A 2 -7.39 4.35 1.54
N ALA A 3 -7.32 5.68 1.37
CA ALA A 3 -7.97 6.35 0.25
C ALA A 3 -7.46 5.84 -1.11
N TYR A 4 -6.16 5.55 -1.22
CA TYR A 4 -5.55 5.01 -2.43
C TYR A 4 -6.04 3.60 -2.77
N LEU A 5 -6.20 2.76 -1.74
CA LEU A 5 -6.79 1.42 -1.86
C LEU A 5 -8.25 1.50 -2.32
N VAL A 6 -9.06 2.38 -1.71
CA VAL A 6 -10.48 2.54 -2.07
C VAL A 6 -10.62 3.03 -3.51
N THR A 7 -9.84 4.02 -3.92
CA THR A 7 -9.84 4.52 -5.31
C THR A 7 -9.47 3.41 -6.31
N GLY A 8 -8.43 2.62 -6.02
CA GLY A 8 -8.06 1.46 -6.85
C GLY A 8 -9.16 0.40 -6.88
N SER A 9 -9.78 0.11 -5.73
CA SER A 9 -10.85 -0.87 -5.61
C SER A 9 -12.04 -0.51 -6.49
N ILE A 10 -12.45 0.77 -6.50
CA ILE A 10 -13.53 1.26 -7.36
C ILE A 10 -13.15 1.12 -8.84
N LEU A 11 -11.92 1.49 -9.21
CA LEU A 11 -11.43 1.36 -10.60
C LEU A 11 -11.50 -0.09 -11.10
N PHE A 12 -10.96 -1.04 -10.32
CA PHE A 12 -10.92 -2.45 -10.71
C PHE A 12 -12.30 -3.13 -10.62
N CYS A 13 -13.15 -2.70 -9.69
CA CYS A 13 -14.53 -3.17 -9.59
C CYS A 13 -15.32 -2.83 -10.86
N LEU A 14 -15.11 -1.64 -11.44
CA LEU A 14 -15.77 -1.23 -12.69
C LEU A 14 -15.15 -1.85 -13.95
N TRP A 15 -13.84 -2.18 -13.94
CA TRP A 15 -13.13 -2.69 -15.11
C TRP A 15 -13.18 -4.20 -15.31
N GLU A 16 -13.23 -4.97 -14.22
CA GLU A 16 -13.24 -6.44 -14.24
C GLU A 16 -14.57 -6.99 -13.71
N GLU A 17 -15.55 -6.13 -13.43
CA GLU A 17 -16.86 -6.49 -12.83
C GLU A 17 -16.73 -7.31 -11.54
N TRP A 18 -15.62 -7.14 -10.81
CA TRP A 18 -15.37 -7.79 -9.53
C TRP A 18 -16.19 -7.15 -8.42
N THR A 19 -16.45 -7.88 -7.35
CA THR A 19 -17.05 -7.28 -6.15
C THR A 19 -16.07 -6.28 -5.53
N PHE A 20 -16.59 -5.24 -4.87
CA PHE A 20 -15.74 -4.25 -4.19
C PHE A 20 -14.72 -4.88 -3.23
N LEU A 21 -15.12 -5.94 -2.51
CA LEU A 21 -14.25 -6.69 -1.62
C LEU A 21 -13.15 -7.44 -2.36
N ASP A 22 -13.44 -8.02 -3.53
CA ASP A 22 -12.44 -8.70 -4.34
C ASP A 22 -11.41 -7.73 -4.92
N SER A 23 -11.87 -6.57 -5.41
CA SER A 23 -11.00 -5.50 -5.90
C SER A 23 -10.14 -4.92 -4.77
N PHE A 24 -10.71 -4.72 -3.59
CA PHE A 24 -9.97 -4.27 -2.41
C PHE A 24 -8.93 -5.29 -1.96
N TYR A 25 -9.30 -6.57 -1.94
CA TYR A 25 -8.38 -7.67 -1.65
C TYR A 25 -7.20 -7.67 -2.64
N PHE A 26 -7.47 -7.56 -3.94
CA PHE A 26 -6.43 -7.49 -4.96
C PHE A 26 -5.48 -6.31 -4.72
N CYS A 27 -6.01 -5.10 -4.53
CA CYS A 27 -5.18 -3.91 -4.28
C CYS A 27 -4.35 -4.05 -3.01
N TYR A 28 -4.95 -4.57 -1.92
CA TYR A 28 -4.26 -4.76 -0.65
C TYR A 28 -3.15 -5.80 -0.75
N VAL A 29 -3.43 -7.00 -1.26
CA VAL A 29 -2.45 -8.10 -1.40
C VAL A 29 -1.30 -7.71 -2.33
N SER A 30 -1.59 -6.94 -3.38
CA SER A 30 -0.56 -6.49 -4.32
C SER A 30 0.34 -5.41 -3.70
N LEU A 31 -0.24 -4.41 -3.01
CA LEU A 31 0.54 -3.33 -2.40
C LEU A 31 1.31 -3.78 -1.16
N THR A 32 0.77 -4.71 -0.37
CA THR A 32 1.48 -5.32 0.75
C THR A 32 2.54 -6.32 0.31
N THR A 33 2.73 -6.52 -1.01
CA THR A 33 3.68 -7.45 -1.60
C THR A 33 3.46 -8.92 -1.21
N ILE A 34 2.27 -9.26 -0.71
CA ILE A 34 1.87 -10.66 -0.46
C ILE A 34 1.77 -11.39 -1.79
N GLY A 35 1.11 -10.77 -2.78
CA GLY A 35 1.19 -11.16 -4.18
C GLY A 35 0.74 -12.60 -4.50
N PHE A 36 -0.40 -13.06 -3.95
CA PHE A 36 -0.92 -14.42 -4.23
C PHE A 36 -1.11 -14.73 -5.71
N GLY A 37 -1.43 -13.71 -6.53
CA GLY A 37 -1.60 -13.87 -7.98
C GLY A 37 -2.87 -14.62 -8.40
N ASP A 38 -3.80 -14.83 -7.47
CA ASP A 38 -5.09 -15.49 -7.70
C ASP A 38 -6.07 -14.62 -8.48
N LYS A 39 -5.98 -13.29 -8.31
CA LYS A 39 -6.75 -12.30 -9.07
C LYS A 39 -5.79 -11.30 -9.68
N PHE A 40 -5.89 -11.10 -10.99
CA PHE A 40 -5.20 -10.02 -11.69
C PHE A 40 -6.00 -9.59 -12.93
N PRO A 41 -6.03 -8.29 -13.25
CA PRO A 41 -6.75 -7.79 -14.40
C PRO A 41 -6.14 -8.32 -15.70
N GLY A 42 -6.98 -8.67 -16.67
CA GLY A 42 -6.54 -9.25 -17.95
C GLY A 42 -6.38 -10.79 -17.97
N GLY A 43 -6.63 -11.50 -16.87
CA GLY A 43 -6.58 -12.97 -16.83
C GLY A 43 -7.72 -13.68 -17.58
N SER A 44 -8.86 -13.01 -17.77
CA SER A 44 -10.06 -13.60 -18.40
C SER A 44 -10.24 -13.25 -19.89
N VAL A 45 -9.40 -12.37 -20.46
CA VAL A 45 -9.62 -11.82 -21.81
C VAL A 45 -8.75 -12.57 -22.83
N GLY A 46 -9.37 -13.41 -23.65
CA GLY A 46 -8.72 -14.16 -24.75
C GLY A 46 -8.17 -13.30 -25.91
N SER A 47 -8.21 -11.97 -25.79
CA SER A 47 -7.68 -11.02 -26.78
C SER A 47 -6.46 -10.31 -26.21
N ASN A 48 -5.29 -10.63 -26.76
CA ASN A 48 -4.00 -10.18 -26.24
C ASN A 48 -3.85 -8.66 -26.12
N LYS A 49 -4.59 -7.83 -26.87
CA LYS A 49 -4.38 -6.37 -26.87
C LYS A 49 -5.02 -5.66 -25.67
N GLU A 50 -6.26 -5.96 -25.36
CA GLU A 50 -6.98 -5.32 -24.24
C GLU A 50 -6.43 -5.77 -22.88
N ALA A 51 -6.00 -7.04 -22.77
CA ALA A 51 -5.34 -7.55 -21.58
C ALA A 51 -4.02 -6.82 -21.29
N GLN A 52 -3.24 -6.50 -22.32
CA GLN A 52 -1.97 -5.77 -22.17
C GLN A 52 -2.19 -4.36 -21.63
N GLU A 53 -3.20 -3.64 -22.12
CA GLU A 53 -3.49 -2.28 -21.67
C GLU A 53 -3.89 -2.25 -20.18
N LYS A 54 -4.75 -3.18 -19.74
CA LYS A 54 -5.15 -3.29 -18.33
C LYS A 54 -3.96 -3.63 -17.43
N LEU A 55 -3.06 -4.51 -17.86
CA LEU A 55 -1.86 -4.88 -17.10
C LEU A 55 -0.87 -3.73 -16.96
N VAL A 56 -0.67 -2.94 -18.03
CA VAL A 56 0.21 -1.76 -17.99
C VAL A 56 -0.33 -0.70 -17.04
N ILE A 57 -1.64 -0.43 -17.05
CA ILE A 57 -2.22 0.55 -16.13
C ILE A 57 -2.14 0.04 -14.68
N THR A 58 -2.36 -1.26 -14.49
CA THR A 58 -2.22 -1.91 -13.17
C THR A 58 -0.80 -1.81 -12.64
N SER A 59 0.23 -2.01 -13.48
CA SER A 59 1.62 -1.91 -13.06
C SER A 59 1.99 -0.48 -12.66
N ILE A 60 1.53 0.53 -13.40
CA ILE A 60 1.72 1.95 -13.03
C ILE A 60 1.03 2.26 -11.69
N TYR A 61 -0.20 1.76 -11.50
CA TYR A 61 -0.90 1.87 -10.21
C TYR A 61 -0.07 1.22 -9.09
N LEU A 62 0.38 -0.02 -9.26
CA LEU A 62 1.17 -0.70 -8.22
C LEU A 62 2.48 0.03 -7.90
N LEU A 63 3.18 0.55 -8.91
CA LEU A 63 4.40 1.34 -8.70
C LEU A 63 4.13 2.61 -7.88
N ALA A 64 3.09 3.37 -8.22
CA ALA A 64 2.70 4.56 -7.47
C ALA A 64 2.27 4.22 -6.04
N GLY A 65 1.50 3.14 -5.85
CA GLY A 65 1.07 2.68 -4.54
C GLY A 65 2.21 2.21 -3.65
N MET A 66 3.22 1.53 -4.21
CA MET A 66 4.42 1.15 -3.46
C MET A 66 5.26 2.36 -3.04
N ALA A 67 5.38 3.39 -3.90
CA ALA A 67 6.05 4.63 -3.53
C ALA A 67 5.33 5.34 -2.36
N LEU A 68 4.00 5.41 -2.41
CA LEU A 68 3.19 5.96 -1.32
C LEU A 68 3.33 5.15 -0.03
N LEU A 69 3.37 3.81 -0.13
CA LEU A 69 3.64 2.95 1.02
C LEU A 69 5.00 3.24 1.65
N ALA A 70 6.05 3.30 0.84
CA ALA A 70 7.39 3.62 1.32
C ALA A 70 7.44 4.98 2.03
N MET A 71 6.79 6.00 1.47
CA MET A 71 6.68 7.32 2.10
C MET A 71 5.93 7.27 3.44
N CYS A 72 4.81 6.55 3.52
CA CYS A 72 4.07 6.38 4.77
C CYS A 72 4.91 5.64 5.82
N PHE A 73 5.66 4.62 5.43
CA PHE A 73 6.56 3.91 6.35
C PHE A 73 7.71 4.79 6.85
N ASN A 74 8.32 5.58 5.96
CA ASN A 74 9.37 6.53 6.34
C ASN A 74 8.86 7.52 7.39
N LEU A 75 7.68 8.10 7.17
CA LEU A 75 7.07 9.03 8.13
C LEU A 75 6.76 8.37 9.48
N ALA A 76 6.21 7.15 9.46
CA ALA A 76 5.96 6.39 10.69
C ALA A 76 7.24 6.09 11.46
N GLN A 77 8.31 5.73 10.74
CA GLN A 77 9.63 5.50 11.33
C GLN A 77 10.19 6.78 11.95
N GLU A 78 10.11 7.92 11.27
CA GLU A 78 10.55 9.22 11.81
C GLU A 78 9.80 9.59 13.10
N GLU A 79 8.48 9.42 13.13
CA GLU A 79 7.70 9.69 14.34
C GLU A 79 8.08 8.77 15.50
N VAL A 80 8.28 7.47 15.23
CA VAL A 80 8.73 6.50 16.25
C VAL A 80 10.10 6.87 16.79
N VAL A 81 11.06 7.19 15.92
CA VAL A 81 12.41 7.60 16.31
C VAL A 81 12.37 8.87 17.16
N ASN A 82 11.56 9.86 16.78
CA ASN A 82 11.41 11.10 17.54
C ASN A 82 10.81 10.87 18.94
N LYS A 83 9.79 10.01 19.07
CA LYS A 83 9.22 9.66 20.38
C LYS A 83 10.21 8.87 21.23
N VAL A 84 10.96 7.93 20.65
CA VAL A 84 11.96 7.13 21.37
C VAL A 84 13.11 8.02 21.86
N ALA A 85 13.61 8.94 21.02
CA ALA A 85 14.65 9.89 21.39
C ALA A 85 14.19 10.83 22.52
N TRP A 86 12.94 11.32 22.46
CA TRP A 86 12.35 12.11 23.53
C TRP A 86 12.25 11.32 24.85
N LEU A 87 11.80 10.06 24.78
CA LEU A 87 11.73 9.18 25.96
C LEU A 87 13.12 8.94 26.56
N ALA A 88 14.12 8.61 25.74
CA ALA A 88 15.49 8.36 26.20
C ALA A 88 16.09 9.58 26.91
N ASN A 89 15.92 10.79 26.35
CA ASN A 89 16.38 12.01 26.99
C ASN A 89 15.63 12.31 28.29
N LYS A 90 14.32 12.05 28.34
CA LYS A 90 13.51 12.25 29.56
C LYS A 90 13.93 11.32 30.70
N PHE A 91 14.33 10.08 30.41
CA PHE A 91 14.88 9.19 31.43
C PHE A 91 16.24 9.69 31.92
N LYS A 92 17.13 10.10 31.02
CA LYS A 92 18.44 10.65 31.37
C LYS A 92 18.35 11.84 32.33
N THR A 93 17.48 12.81 32.04
CA THR A 93 17.32 13.99 32.91
C THR A 93 16.73 13.67 34.28
N ARG A 94 16.01 12.55 34.43
CA ARG A 94 15.42 12.14 35.71
C ARG A 94 16.40 11.39 36.61
N ASP A 95 17.40 10.74 36.03
CA ASP A 95 18.52 10.16 36.78
C ASP A 95 19.47 11.28 37.26
N ASP A 96 19.72 12.31 36.44
CA ASP A 96 20.54 13.48 36.80
C ASP A 96 19.92 14.38 37.90
N GLU A 97 18.63 14.23 38.22
CA GLU A 97 17.92 15.02 39.25
C GLU A 97 17.92 14.33 40.63
N TYR A 98 18.38 13.08 40.71
CA TYR A 98 18.40 12.27 41.95
C TYR A 98 19.79 12.10 42.59
N ASP A 99 20.85 12.54 41.89
CA ASP A 99 22.23 12.67 42.37
C ASP A 99 22.53 14.12 42.83
#